data_AF-A0A7V1M1M0-F1
#
_entry.id   AF-A0A7V1M1M0-F1
#
_cell.length_a   1.000
_cell.length_b   1.000
_cell.length_c   1.000
_cell.angle_alpha   90.00
_cell.angle_beta   90.00
_cell.angle_gamma   90.00
#
_symmetry.space_group_name_H-M   'P 1'
#
loop_
_entity.id
_entity.type
_entity.pdbx_description
1 polymer ?
#
loop_
_entity_poly.entity_id
_entity_poly.type
_entity_poly.pdbx_seq_one_letter_code
_entity_poly.pdbx_strand_id
1 'polypeptide(L)'
;MTGSLFGEGAGRRAPDQCVVDAYAGVGRTLDDLPYTDAFESLMARVRDAEPGAEHREVFHRLHTLRKAGRLPRLGGQGGVSPVRLSYEHEQMLIGMVVEAVGSLGQRDRLPYSETFDGLAERFAGRTGLNLTRHDLWRLIARLAK
;
A
#
# COMPACT_ATOMS: atom_id res chain seq x y z
N MET A 1 -34.64 -19.39 28.66
CA MET A 1 -34.99 -18.62 27.44
C MET A 1 -33.70 -18.22 26.77
N THR A 2 -33.32 -18.99 25.78
CA THR A 2 -32.12 -18.87 24.93
C THR A 2 -32.37 -17.79 23.88
N GLY A 3 -31.43 -16.86 23.71
CA GLY A 3 -31.53 -15.86 22.66
C GLY A 3 -30.50 -14.74 22.79
N SER A 4 -29.21 -15.06 22.72
CA SER A 4 -28.21 -14.06 22.36
C SER A 4 -27.58 -14.49 21.03
N LEU A 5 -28.22 -14.02 19.96
CA LEU A 5 -27.79 -14.10 18.58
C LEU A 5 -26.57 -13.20 18.38
N PHE A 6 -25.40 -13.62 18.88
CA PHE A 6 -24.13 -13.14 18.35
C PHE A 6 -23.75 -14.04 17.19
N GLY A 7 -24.13 -13.61 15.99
CA GLY A 7 -23.82 -14.27 14.74
C GLY A 7 -23.84 -13.24 13.61
N GLU A 8 -22.63 -12.92 13.15
CA GLU A 8 -22.35 -12.43 11.80
C GLU A 8 -22.90 -11.04 11.45
N GLY A 9 -22.18 -10.01 11.91
CA GLY A 9 -21.97 -8.83 11.08
C GLY A 9 -21.29 -9.27 9.78
N ALA A 10 -22.08 -9.75 8.82
CA ALA A 10 -21.65 -9.96 7.45
C ALA A 10 -21.01 -8.64 7.00
N GLY A 11 -19.68 -8.64 6.88
CA GLY A 11 -18.89 -7.45 6.62
C GLY A 11 -19.45 -6.74 5.40
N ARG A 12 -20.17 -5.65 5.63
CA ARG A 12 -20.74 -4.86 4.54
C ARG A 12 -19.57 -4.17 3.88
N ARG A 13 -19.09 -4.76 2.79
CA ARG A 13 -18.01 -4.19 2.00
C ARG A 13 -18.44 -2.82 1.51
N ALA A 14 -17.58 -1.81 1.67
CA ALA A 14 -17.84 -0.47 1.17
C ALA A 14 -18.03 -0.56 -0.35
N PRO A 15 -18.96 0.20 -0.97
CA PRO A 15 -19.09 0.25 -2.42
C PRO A 15 -17.78 0.72 -3.07
N ASP A 16 -17.45 0.22 -4.27
CA ASP A 16 -16.25 0.67 -5.00
C ASP A 16 -16.22 2.19 -5.15
N GLN A 17 -17.39 2.81 -5.35
CA GLN A 17 -17.53 4.25 -5.48
C GLN A 17 -17.06 5.00 -4.24
N CYS A 18 -17.36 4.49 -3.03
CA CYS A 18 -16.91 5.09 -1.78
C CYS A 18 -15.37 5.10 -1.69
N VAL A 19 -14.73 4.00 -2.09
CA VAL A 19 -13.26 3.90 -2.13
C VAL A 19 -12.65 4.84 -3.17
N VAL A 20 -13.29 4.97 -4.34
CA VAL A 20 -12.88 5.90 -5.40
C VAL A 20 -13.01 7.35 -4.96
N ASP A 21 -14.12 7.72 -4.33
CA ASP A 21 -14.36 9.08 -3.84
C ASP A 21 -13.41 9.45 -2.70
N ALA A 22 -13.14 8.49 -1.80
CA ALA A 22 -12.14 8.66 -0.75
C ALA A 22 -10.74 8.86 -1.34
N TYR A 23 -10.35 8.08 -2.36
CA TYR A 23 -9.09 8.25 -3.09
C TYR A 23 -9.00 9.58 -3.81
N ALA A 24 -10.07 9.99 -4.52
CA ALA A 24 -10.14 11.27 -5.21
C ALA A 24 -9.95 12.45 -4.23
N GLY A 25 -10.54 12.35 -3.04
CA GLY A 25 -10.42 13.36 -1.99
C GLY A 25 -9.01 13.49 -1.38
N VAL A 26 -8.15 12.47 -1.50
CA VAL A 26 -6.77 12.53 -0.99
C VAL A 26 -5.81 13.21 -1.98
N GLY A 27 -6.10 13.19 -3.29
CA GLY A 27 -5.31 13.92 -4.27
C GLY A 27 -3.90 13.39 -4.53
N ARG A 28 -3.52 12.22 -3.98
CA ARG A 28 -2.19 11.61 -4.16
C ARG A 28 -2.17 10.45 -5.13
N THR A 29 -1.02 10.17 -5.73
CA THR A 29 -0.86 9.00 -6.61
C THR A 29 -0.87 7.71 -5.79
N LEU A 30 -1.45 6.64 -6.34
CA LEU A 30 -1.51 5.34 -5.68
C LEU A 30 -0.15 4.81 -5.19
N ASP A 31 0.92 5.01 -5.97
CA ASP A 31 2.28 4.59 -5.60
C ASP A 31 2.91 5.45 -4.48
N ASP A 32 2.32 6.59 -4.12
CA ASP A 32 2.75 7.49 -3.04
C ASP A 32 1.84 7.39 -1.79
N LEU A 33 0.86 6.49 -1.83
CA LEU A 33 -0.18 6.41 -0.83
C LEU A 33 0.22 5.59 0.41
N PRO A 34 0.86 4.40 0.29
CA PRO A 34 1.12 3.55 1.45
C PRO A 34 1.93 4.22 2.56
N TYR A 35 1.61 3.93 3.81
CA TYR A 35 2.31 4.43 5.00
C TYR A 35 2.32 5.96 5.12
N THR A 36 1.23 6.62 4.71
CA THR A 36 1.05 8.08 4.83
C THR A 36 -0.24 8.42 5.58
N ASP A 37 -0.29 9.58 6.23
CA ASP A 37 -1.52 10.09 6.87
C ASP A 37 -2.68 10.27 5.88
N ALA A 38 -2.34 10.50 4.61
CA ALA A 38 -3.28 10.55 3.51
C ALA A 38 -4.01 9.21 3.30
N PHE A 39 -3.27 8.09 3.39
CA PHE A 39 -3.90 6.77 3.34
C PHE A 39 -4.69 6.45 4.59
N GLU A 40 -4.21 6.84 5.77
CA GLU A 40 -4.98 6.67 7.00
C GLU A 40 -6.30 7.47 6.96
N SER A 41 -6.28 8.67 6.39
CA SER A 41 -7.49 9.48 6.15
C SER A 41 -8.46 8.82 5.17
N LEU A 42 -7.95 8.16 4.13
CA LEU A 42 -8.76 7.33 3.22
C LEU A 42 -9.35 6.14 3.97
N MET A 43 -8.54 5.42 4.74
CA MET A 43 -8.95 4.26 5.52
C MET A 43 -10.03 4.61 6.53
N ALA A 44 -9.95 5.77 7.18
CA ALA A 44 -10.99 6.24 8.09
C ALA A 44 -12.36 6.33 7.37
N ARG A 45 -12.40 6.96 6.18
CA ARG A 45 -13.63 7.05 5.37
C ARG A 45 -14.15 5.70 4.89
N VAL A 46 -13.23 4.80 4.51
CA VAL A 46 -13.61 3.44 4.10
C VAL A 46 -14.14 2.67 5.31
N ARG A 47 -13.56 2.83 6.49
CA ARG A 47 -13.98 2.16 7.74
C ARG A 47 -15.33 2.63 8.25
N ASP A 48 -15.71 3.87 7.99
CA ASP A 48 -17.08 4.34 8.26
C ASP A 48 -18.14 3.51 7.49
N ALA A 49 -17.80 3.05 6.28
CA ALA A 49 -18.67 2.20 5.47
C ALA A 49 -18.41 0.70 5.66
N GLU A 50 -17.17 0.32 6.01
CA GLU A 50 -16.68 -1.06 6.16
C GLU A 50 -15.73 -1.15 7.38
N PRO A 51 -16.26 -1.30 8.60
CA PRO A 51 -15.46 -1.22 9.83
C PRO A 51 -14.30 -2.22 9.91
N GLY A 52 -14.42 -3.34 9.20
CA GLY A 52 -13.40 -4.39 9.12
C GLY A 52 -12.35 -4.19 8.02
N ALA A 53 -12.35 -3.06 7.30
CA ALA A 53 -11.45 -2.84 6.18
C ALA A 53 -9.97 -2.83 6.61
N GLU A 54 -9.19 -3.75 6.04
CA GLU A 54 -7.74 -3.82 6.22
C GLU A 54 -6.99 -2.97 5.19
N HIS A 55 -5.88 -2.36 5.62
CA HIS A 55 -5.02 -1.52 4.78
C HIS A 55 -4.61 -2.23 3.49
N ARG A 56 -4.18 -3.49 3.60
CA ARG A 56 -3.75 -4.32 2.47
C ARG A 56 -4.87 -4.54 1.46
N GLU A 57 -6.07 -4.88 1.93
CA GLU A 57 -7.20 -5.17 1.07
C GLU A 57 -7.69 -3.93 0.32
N VAL A 58 -7.78 -2.80 1.02
CA VAL A 58 -8.15 -1.52 0.42
C VAL A 58 -7.10 -1.08 -0.60
N PHE A 59 -5.82 -1.21 -0.28
CA PHE A 59 -4.74 -0.86 -1.21
C PHE A 59 -4.74 -1.75 -2.46
N HIS A 60 -4.88 -3.07 -2.29
CA HIS A 60 -5.01 -4.00 -3.41
C HIS A 60 -6.25 -3.68 -4.26
N ARG A 61 -7.38 -3.36 -3.63
CA ARG A 61 -8.61 -2.95 -4.32
C ARG A 61 -8.41 -1.69 -5.14
N LEU A 62 -7.69 -0.69 -4.64
CA LEU A 62 -7.33 0.51 -5.41
C LEU A 62 -6.49 0.16 -6.65
N HIS A 63 -5.54 -0.77 -6.53
CA HIS A 63 -4.78 -1.27 -7.69
C HIS A 63 -5.68 -1.97 -8.71
N THR A 64 -6.64 -2.80 -8.28
CA THR A 64 -7.63 -3.42 -9.17
C THR A 64 -8.50 -2.37 -9.87
N LEU A 65 -9.00 -1.36 -9.15
CA LEU A 65 -9.81 -0.26 -9.71
C LEU A 65 -9.03 0.59 -10.71
N ARG A 66 -7.73 0.83 -10.46
CA ARG A 66 -6.82 1.50 -11.39
C ARG A 66 -6.66 0.69 -12.68
N LYS A 67 -6.41 -0.62 -12.57
CA LYS A 67 -6.29 -1.53 -13.73
C LYS A 67 -7.60 -1.59 -14.54
N ALA A 68 -8.74 -1.49 -13.87
CA ALA A 68 -10.07 -1.41 -14.49
C ALA A 68 -10.40 -0.03 -15.10
N GLY A 69 -9.52 0.97 -14.99
CA GLY A 69 -9.76 2.32 -15.50
C GLY A 69 -10.83 3.13 -14.74
N ARG A 70 -11.26 2.64 -13.56
CA ARG A 70 -12.29 3.27 -12.71
C ARG A 70 -11.72 4.27 -11.70
N LEU A 71 -10.39 4.30 -11.56
CA LEU A 71 -9.71 5.21 -10.64
C LEU A 71 -9.33 6.50 -11.37
N PRO A 72 -9.68 7.69 -10.85
CA PRO A 72 -9.29 8.96 -11.45
C PRO A 72 -7.76 9.09 -11.50
N ARG A 73 -7.24 9.62 -12.62
CA ARG A 73 -5.82 9.93 -12.77
C ARG A 73 -5.51 11.19 -11.96
N LEU A 74 -5.00 11.02 -10.75
CA LEU A 74 -4.57 12.14 -9.93
C LEU A 74 -3.18 12.63 -10.36
N GLY A 75 -3.08 13.91 -10.69
CA GLY A 75 -1.85 14.61 -11.04
C GLY A 75 -1.11 15.03 -9.79
N GLY A 76 0.14 14.57 -9.65
CA GLY A 76 0.94 14.62 -8.44
C GLY A 76 1.03 15.99 -7.76
N GLN A 77 0.62 16.03 -6.50
CA GLN A 77 1.30 16.87 -5.53
C GLN A 77 2.56 16.11 -5.09
N GLY A 78 3.72 16.73 -5.33
CA GLY A 78 5.04 16.12 -5.24
C GLY A 78 5.27 15.35 -3.94
N GLY A 79 5.36 14.03 -4.06
CA GLY A 79 5.98 13.20 -3.04
C GLY A 79 7.47 13.54 -2.98
N VAL A 80 7.96 13.69 -1.75
CA VAL A 80 9.36 13.95 -1.36
C VAL A 80 10.35 13.25 -2.30
N SER A 81 11.43 13.96 -2.67
CA SER A 81 12.48 13.41 -3.53
C SER A 81 12.84 11.99 -3.10
N PRO A 82 12.73 10.99 -3.99
CA PRO A 82 13.00 9.62 -3.61
C PRO A 82 14.43 9.54 -3.09
N VAL A 83 14.60 8.85 -1.95
CA VAL A 83 15.91 8.53 -1.41
C VAL A 83 16.76 7.96 -2.54
N ARG A 84 17.94 8.53 -2.78
CA ARG A 84 18.87 7.99 -3.78
C ARG A 84 19.73 6.95 -3.10
N LEU A 85 19.56 5.71 -3.50
CA LEU A 85 20.43 4.61 -3.10
C LEU A 85 21.63 4.52 -4.05
N SER A 86 22.73 3.93 -3.58
CA SER A 86 23.79 3.49 -4.47
C SER A 86 23.28 2.36 -5.37
N TYR A 87 23.90 2.21 -6.55
CA TYR A 87 23.54 1.14 -7.48
C TYR A 87 23.61 -0.26 -6.83
N GLU A 88 24.61 -0.50 -5.98
CA GLU A 88 24.75 -1.77 -5.24
C GLU A 88 23.55 -2.04 -4.32
N HIS A 89 23.11 -1.03 -3.55
CA HIS A 89 21.94 -1.16 -2.69
C HIS A 89 20.64 -1.32 -3.49
N GLU A 90 20.53 -0.67 -4.65
CA GLU A 90 19.39 -0.87 -5.56
C GLU A 90 19.32 -2.30 -6.08
N GLN A 91 20.43 -2.86 -6.57
CA GLN A 91 20.47 -4.25 -7.03
C GLN A 91 20.18 -5.24 -5.91
N MET A 92 20.69 -4.97 -4.71
CA MET A 92 20.36 -5.77 -3.52
C MET A 92 18.87 -5.74 -3.21
N LEU A 93 18.25 -4.56 -3.21
CA LEU A 93 16.82 -4.38 -2.97
C LEU A 93 15.97 -5.09 -4.03
N ILE A 94 16.36 -4.98 -5.31
CA ILE A 94 15.69 -5.68 -6.41
C ILE A 94 15.75 -7.19 -6.19
N GLY A 95 16.94 -7.73 -5.87
CA GLY A 95 17.12 -9.16 -5.59
C GLY A 95 16.24 -9.64 -4.45
N MET A 96 16.18 -8.90 -3.34
CA MET A 96 15.32 -9.23 -2.19
C MET A 96 13.83 -9.20 -2.53
N VAL A 97 13.38 -8.20 -3.31
CA VAL A 97 11.97 -8.11 -3.73
C VAL A 97 11.62 -9.27 -4.67
N VAL A 98 12.49 -9.59 -5.62
CA VAL A 98 12.30 -10.72 -6.54
C VAL A 98 12.29 -12.06 -5.78
N GLU A 99 13.15 -12.24 -4.78
CA GLU A 99 13.14 -13.40 -3.89
C GLU A 99 11.82 -13.50 -3.11
N ALA A 100 11.31 -12.36 -2.61
CA ALA A 100 10.14 -12.32 -1.74
C ALA A 100 8.81 -12.52 -2.47
N VAL A 101 8.62 -11.91 -3.65
CA VAL A 101 7.33 -11.93 -4.39
C VAL A 101 7.44 -12.44 -5.83
N GLY A 102 8.61 -12.94 -6.23
CA GLY A 102 8.89 -13.51 -7.56
C GLY A 102 9.24 -12.47 -8.63
N SER A 103 8.64 -11.27 -8.61
CA SER A 103 9.03 -10.21 -9.55
C SER A 103 8.68 -8.79 -9.06
N LEU A 104 9.41 -7.78 -9.56
CA LEU A 104 9.11 -6.36 -9.34
C LEU A 104 7.71 -5.95 -9.82
N GLY A 105 7.10 -6.72 -10.71
CA GLY A 105 5.73 -6.51 -11.20
C GLY A 105 4.66 -6.92 -10.19
N GLN A 106 4.99 -7.78 -9.21
CA GLN A 106 4.09 -8.24 -8.14
C GLN A 106 4.28 -7.45 -6.83
N ARG A 107 5.03 -6.34 -6.88
CA ARG A 107 5.33 -5.48 -5.73
C ARG A 107 4.08 -4.96 -5.02
N ASP A 108 2.95 -4.84 -5.73
CA ASP A 108 1.67 -4.37 -5.16
C ASP A 108 1.15 -5.27 -4.03
N ARG A 109 1.72 -6.48 -3.87
CA ARG A 109 1.41 -7.40 -2.76
C ARG A 109 2.21 -7.13 -1.49
N LEU A 110 3.27 -6.31 -1.55
CA LEU A 110 4.18 -6.07 -0.44
C LEU A 110 3.62 -5.13 0.64
N PRO A 111 3.01 -3.97 0.32
CA PRO A 111 2.56 -3.05 1.36
C PRO A 111 1.63 -3.73 2.38
N TYR A 112 1.88 -3.45 3.65
CA TYR A 112 1.15 -3.98 4.80
C TYR A 112 1.16 -5.51 4.90
N SER A 113 2.29 -6.14 4.57
CA SER A 113 2.52 -7.57 4.75
C SER A 113 3.74 -7.83 5.62
N GLU A 114 3.70 -8.95 6.36
CA GLU A 114 4.85 -9.43 7.15
C GLU A 114 6.09 -9.65 6.26
N THR A 115 5.88 -10.04 5.01
CA THR A 115 6.95 -10.18 4.01
C THR A 115 7.69 -8.85 3.78
N PHE A 116 6.96 -7.74 3.73
CA PHE A 116 7.56 -6.42 3.55
C PHE A 116 8.25 -5.93 4.82
N ASP A 117 7.68 -6.20 6.00
CA ASP A 117 8.33 -5.88 7.26
C ASP A 117 9.67 -6.65 7.40
N GLY A 118 9.68 -7.95 7.12
CA GLY A 118 10.91 -8.75 7.11
C GLY A 118 11.91 -8.31 6.03
N LEU A 119 11.45 -7.84 4.87
CA LEU A 119 12.32 -7.26 3.84
C LEU A 119 12.94 -5.94 4.32
N ALA A 120 12.16 -5.08 4.97
CA ALA A 120 12.65 -3.81 5.52
C ALA A 120 13.73 -4.06 6.60
N GLU A 121 13.49 -5.00 7.51
CA GLU A 121 14.47 -5.40 8.53
C GLU A 121 15.73 -5.99 7.92
N ARG A 122 15.61 -6.93 6.96
CA ARG A 122 16.76 -7.51 6.25
C ARG A 122 17.56 -6.44 5.49
N PHE A 123 16.89 -5.50 4.84
CA PHE A 123 17.53 -4.44 4.08
C PHE A 123 18.27 -3.45 4.99
N ALA A 124 17.63 -3.01 6.08
CA ALA A 124 18.24 -2.14 7.08
C ALA A 124 19.44 -2.83 7.75
N GLY A 125 19.31 -4.12 8.10
CA GLY A 125 20.40 -4.89 8.71
C GLY A 125 21.62 -5.09 7.79
N ARG A 126 21.44 -5.15 6.46
CA ARG A 126 22.55 -5.29 5.51
C ARG A 126 23.19 -3.98 5.09
N THR A 127 22.40 -2.92 4.95
CA THR A 127 22.87 -1.63 4.42
C THR A 127 23.20 -0.61 5.51
N GLY A 128 22.72 -0.84 6.74
CA GLY A 128 22.78 0.13 7.84
C GLY A 128 21.89 1.36 7.63
N LEU A 129 21.09 1.40 6.55
CA LEU A 129 20.21 2.52 6.25
C LEU A 129 18.92 2.43 7.06
N ASN A 130 18.59 3.51 7.76
CA ASN A 130 17.33 3.61 8.48
C ASN A 130 16.27 4.28 7.59
N LEU A 131 15.65 3.47 6.73
CA LEU A 131 14.57 3.91 5.84
C LEU A 131 13.21 3.66 6.50
N THR A 132 12.30 4.62 6.37
CA THR A 132 10.91 4.36 6.76
C THR A 132 10.27 3.35 5.80
N ARG A 133 9.21 2.67 6.24
CA ARG A 133 8.40 1.78 5.38
C ARG A 133 7.91 2.50 4.12
N HIS A 134 7.54 3.77 4.26
CA HIS A 134 7.16 4.62 3.14
C HIS A 134 8.33 4.79 2.15
N ASP A 135 9.52 5.18 2.64
CA ASP A 135 10.69 5.41 1.78
C ASP A 135 11.12 4.14 1.04
N LEU A 136 11.13 3.01 1.74
CA LEU A 136 11.45 1.72 1.16
C LEU A 136 10.44 1.33 0.06
N TRP A 137 9.14 1.54 0.31
CA TRP A 137 8.12 1.33 -0.71
C TRP A 137 8.32 2.24 -1.93
N ARG A 138 8.59 3.53 -1.71
CA ARG A 138 8.84 4.51 -2.79
C ARG A 138 10.03 4.13 -3.64
N LEU A 139 11.09 3.59 -3.03
CA LEU A 139 12.25 3.04 -3.72
C LEU A 139 11.86 1.86 -4.62
N ILE A 140 11.17 0.87 -4.07
CA ILE A 140 10.72 -0.31 -4.84
C ILE A 140 9.79 0.10 -5.99
N ALA A 141 8.85 1.01 -5.74
CA ALA A 141 7.92 1.52 -6.74
C ALA A 141 8.65 2.28 -7.87
N ARG A 142 9.76 2.96 -7.57
CA ARG A 142 10.61 3.62 -8.56
C ARG A 142 11.43 2.62 -9.38
N LEU A 143 12.05 1.63 -8.72
CA LEU A 143 12.89 0.62 -9.38
C LEU A 143 12.11 -0.29 -10.33
N ALA A 144 10.79 -0.33 -10.17
CA ALA A 144 9.90 -1.13 -10.99
C ALA A 144 9.17 -0.32 -12.09
N LYS A 145 9.63 0.90 -12.36
CA LYS A 145 9.26 1.72 -13.54
C LYS A 145 10.32 1.55 -14.62
#